data_AF-A0A2H9SY22-F1
#
_entry.id   AF-A0A2H9SY22-F1
#
_cell.length_a   1.000
_cell.length_b   1.000
_cell.length_c   1.000
_cell.angle_alpha   90.00
_cell.angle_beta   90.00
_cell.angle_gamma   90.00
#
_symmetry.space_group_name_H-M   'P 1'
#
loop_
_entity.id
_entity.type
_entity.pdbx_description
1 polymer ?
#
loop_
_entity_poly.entity_id
_entity_poly.type
_entity_poly.pdbx_seq_one_letter_code
_entity_poly.pdbx_strand_id
1 'polypeptide(L)'
;MFEQIYQDMKVGYKQSWFRFFFKYTALGKLLEQDTQVSAFTFSDTYLSSWWWNRLWFETCIRQEDNLSQFDRMLRSFSDLKKAELLTQENFTLAVNHPDPGSLALALFYLRKASILTQANFTLVANHPDLQRLNSVLFDLTDSRILTQENFAKLTAPNHTVLISEESRRLIWSRIPLALLTQAYFDRLVIASEDAYPIVALQIVLYQILASNLMNVLGVHPGHAVFNQAQSTHTASVHRSVSESAVRL
;
A
#
# COMPACT_ATOMS: atom_id res chain seq x y z
N MET A 1 12.95 -12.84 36.12
CA MET A 1 11.49 -12.95 36.30
C MET A 1 10.82 -13.58 35.08
N PHE A 2 10.96 -13.03 33.87
CA PHE A 2 10.43 -13.63 32.64
C PHE A 2 11.03 -15.00 32.28
N GLU A 3 12.32 -15.23 32.54
CA GLU A 3 12.99 -16.53 32.36
C GLU A 3 12.34 -17.65 33.21
N GLN A 4 11.98 -17.33 34.46
CA GLN A 4 11.40 -18.27 35.42
C GLN A 4 9.95 -18.61 35.03
N ILE A 5 9.16 -17.59 34.69
CA ILE A 5 7.79 -17.75 34.19
C ILE A 5 7.80 -18.63 32.92
N TYR A 6 8.80 -18.48 32.05
CA TYR A 6 8.95 -19.32 30.86
C TYR A 6 9.36 -20.77 31.17
N GLN A 7 10.26 -21.01 32.12
CA GLN A 7 10.56 -22.39 32.55
C GLN A 7 9.34 -23.06 33.18
N ASP A 8 8.54 -22.30 33.92
CA ASP A 8 7.27 -22.78 34.48
C ASP A 8 6.23 -23.05 33.36
N MET A 9 6.18 -22.20 32.30
CA MET A 9 5.37 -22.43 31.09
C MET A 9 5.82 -23.66 30.28
N LYS A 10 7.13 -23.93 30.21
CA LYS A 10 7.73 -25.04 29.47
C LYS A 10 7.46 -26.40 30.13
N VAL A 11 7.48 -26.44 31.46
CA VAL A 11 7.20 -27.66 32.25
C VAL A 11 5.69 -27.96 32.30
N GLY A 12 4.83 -26.93 32.18
CA GLY A 12 3.37 -27.04 32.15
C GLY A 12 2.72 -27.32 30.80
N TYR A 13 3.47 -27.81 29.80
CA TYR A 13 3.02 -27.98 28.40
C TYR A 13 1.97 -29.09 28.22
N LYS A 14 0.74 -28.81 28.66
CA LYS A 14 -0.51 -29.35 28.11
C LYS A 14 -1.42 -28.17 27.90
N GLN A 15 -1.57 -27.73 26.65
CA GLN A 15 -2.57 -26.88 25.96
C GLN A 15 -3.55 -25.96 26.76
N SER A 16 -3.92 -26.29 27.99
CA SER A 16 -4.93 -25.65 28.83
C SER A 16 -4.59 -24.23 29.31
N TRP A 17 -3.35 -23.94 29.71
CA TRP A 17 -3.00 -22.60 30.21
C TRP A 17 -2.82 -21.58 29.09
N PHE A 18 -2.29 -22.00 27.94
CA PHE A 18 -2.21 -21.16 26.76
C PHE A 18 -3.61 -20.84 26.23
N ARG A 19 -4.52 -21.83 26.20
CA ARG A 19 -5.96 -21.60 25.94
C ARG A 19 -6.61 -20.67 26.95
N PHE A 20 -6.26 -20.79 28.24
CA PHE A 20 -6.76 -19.94 29.31
C PHE A 20 -6.34 -18.49 29.08
N PHE A 21 -5.05 -18.20 28.90
CA PHE A 21 -4.59 -16.85 28.58
C PHE A 21 -5.12 -16.35 27.25
N PHE A 22 -5.17 -17.19 26.21
CA PHE A 22 -5.78 -16.84 24.93
C PHE A 22 -7.21 -16.37 25.12
N LYS A 23 -8.04 -17.11 25.85
CA LYS A 23 -9.45 -16.77 26.13
C LYS A 23 -9.62 -15.37 26.74
N TYR A 24 -8.63 -14.90 27.51
CA TYR A 24 -8.65 -13.59 28.13
C TYR A 24 -7.88 -12.51 27.35
N THR A 25 -7.10 -12.85 26.32
CA THR A 25 -6.52 -11.86 25.42
C THR A 25 -7.54 -11.37 24.39
N ALA A 26 -7.29 -10.19 23.82
CA ALA A 26 -8.05 -9.65 22.70
C ALA A 26 -8.23 -10.68 21.57
N LEU A 27 -7.23 -11.53 21.34
CA LEU A 27 -7.29 -12.59 20.33
C LEU A 27 -8.30 -13.69 20.70
N GLY A 28 -8.37 -14.19 21.95
CA GLY A 28 -9.39 -15.19 22.30
C GLY A 28 -10.81 -14.64 22.27
N LYS A 29 -11.00 -13.36 22.59
CA LYS A 29 -12.30 -12.70 22.42
C LYS A 29 -12.70 -12.59 20.94
N LEU A 30 -11.74 -12.30 20.05
CA LEU A 30 -11.95 -12.28 18.60
C LEU A 30 -12.26 -13.68 18.04
N LEU A 31 -11.61 -14.73 18.57
CA LEU A 31 -11.82 -16.12 18.19
C LEU A 31 -13.12 -16.73 18.70
N GLU A 32 -13.66 -16.24 19.81
CA GLU A 32 -15.00 -16.61 20.28
C GLU A 32 -16.11 -15.97 19.44
N GLN A 33 -15.84 -14.85 18.77
CA GLN A 33 -16.81 -14.13 17.93
C GLN A 33 -16.79 -14.59 16.46
N ASP A 34 -15.64 -15.04 15.95
CA ASP A 34 -15.50 -15.46 14.56
C ASP A 34 -15.59 -16.99 14.41
N THR A 35 -16.76 -17.46 13.98
CA THR A 35 -17.03 -18.90 13.75
C THR A 35 -16.31 -19.47 12.52
N GLN A 36 -15.59 -18.64 11.75
CA GLN A 36 -14.83 -19.08 10.58
C GLN A 36 -13.33 -19.26 10.89
N VAL A 37 -12.98 -20.48 11.32
CA VAL A 37 -11.81 -21.36 11.08
C VAL A 37 -10.43 -20.81 10.66
N SER A 38 -10.27 -19.61 10.12
CA SER A 38 -9.02 -19.05 9.58
C SER A 38 -7.88 -18.87 10.60
N ALA A 39 -8.20 -18.70 11.89
CA ALA A 39 -7.21 -18.49 12.93
C ALA A 39 -6.64 -19.78 13.55
N PHE A 40 -7.35 -20.91 13.43
CA PHE A 40 -6.81 -22.21 13.86
C PHE A 40 -5.64 -22.66 12.96
N THR A 41 -5.70 -22.38 11.66
CA THR A 41 -4.55 -22.54 10.75
C THR A 41 -3.37 -21.62 11.08
N PHE A 42 -3.60 -20.54 11.84
CA PHE A 42 -2.55 -19.64 12.30
C PHE A 42 -1.84 -20.16 13.57
N SER A 43 -2.43 -21.05 14.37
CA SER A 43 -1.78 -21.52 15.60
C SER A 43 -0.71 -22.60 15.36
N ASP A 44 -0.96 -23.55 14.47
CA ASP A 44 -0.12 -24.75 14.38
C ASP A 44 1.27 -24.52 13.78
N THR A 45 1.45 -23.54 12.89
CA THR A 45 2.78 -23.22 12.34
C THR A 45 3.61 -22.29 13.23
N TYR A 46 2.96 -21.51 14.10
CA TYR A 46 3.59 -20.38 14.78
C TYR A 46 3.94 -20.65 16.24
N LEU A 47 3.24 -21.58 16.88
CA LEU A 47 3.48 -21.96 18.27
C LEU A 47 4.86 -22.59 18.51
N SER A 48 5.56 -23.05 17.46
CA SER A 48 6.92 -23.59 17.55
C SER A 48 8.02 -22.51 17.62
N SER A 49 7.73 -21.26 17.26
CA SER A 49 8.70 -20.17 17.26
C SER A 49 8.66 -19.36 18.55
N TRP A 50 9.70 -19.49 19.38
CA TRP A 50 9.81 -18.81 20.68
C TRP A 50 9.73 -17.29 20.56
N TRP A 51 10.41 -16.71 19.56
CA TRP A 51 10.41 -15.25 19.38
C TRP A 51 9.03 -14.73 18.97
N TRP A 52 8.28 -15.52 18.18
CA TRP A 52 6.92 -15.18 17.77
C TRP A 52 5.99 -15.10 18.98
N ASN A 53 5.92 -16.17 19.78
CA ASN A 53 5.01 -16.22 20.93
C ASN A 53 5.30 -15.13 21.97
N ARG A 54 6.58 -14.85 22.22
CA ARG A 54 6.98 -13.80 23.15
C ARG A 54 6.59 -12.41 22.66
N LEU A 55 7.03 -12.03 21.45
CA LEU A 55 6.70 -10.72 20.91
C LEU A 55 5.20 -10.56 20.68
N TRP A 56 4.51 -11.62 20.26
CA TRP A 56 3.06 -11.66 20.12
C TRP A 56 2.36 -11.32 21.44
N PHE A 57 2.76 -11.98 22.52
CA PHE A 57 2.22 -11.74 23.85
C PHE A 57 2.50 -10.31 24.34
N GLU A 58 3.74 -9.84 24.18
CA GLU A 58 4.12 -8.46 24.52
C GLU A 58 3.32 -7.43 23.71
N THR A 59 3.03 -7.72 22.44
CA THR A 59 2.23 -6.85 21.56
C THR A 59 0.76 -6.83 21.97
N CYS A 60 0.19 -8.00 22.31
CA CYS A 60 -1.19 -8.10 22.81
C CYS A 60 -1.39 -7.26 24.08
N ILE A 61 -0.42 -7.27 24.99
CA ILE A 61 -0.46 -6.47 26.23
C ILE A 61 -0.41 -4.96 25.92
N ARG A 62 0.39 -4.55 24.93
CA ARG A 62 0.55 -3.12 24.58
C ARG A 62 -0.64 -2.52 23.84
N GLN A 63 -1.45 -3.34 23.15
CA GLN A 63 -2.48 -2.91 22.21
C GLN A 63 -3.92 -3.14 22.74
N GLU A 64 -4.07 -3.42 24.04
CA GLU A 64 -5.34 -3.86 24.65
C GLU A 64 -6.50 -2.86 24.44
N ASP A 65 -6.19 -1.57 24.28
CA ASP A 65 -7.17 -0.50 24.11
C ASP A 65 -7.56 -0.21 22.63
N ASN A 66 -6.89 -0.81 21.64
CA ASN A 66 -7.13 -0.52 20.21
C ASN A 66 -7.27 -1.79 19.34
N LEU A 67 -8.36 -2.53 19.59
CA LEU A 67 -8.71 -3.77 18.87
C LEU A 67 -8.70 -3.62 17.35
N SER A 68 -9.06 -2.45 16.81
CA SER A 68 -9.11 -2.21 15.36
C SER A 68 -7.72 -2.15 14.73
N GLN A 69 -6.75 -1.55 15.42
CA GLN A 69 -5.36 -1.50 14.98
C GLN A 69 -4.71 -2.87 15.11
N PHE A 70 -5.05 -3.60 16.16
CA PHE A 70 -4.61 -4.96 16.38
C PHE A 70 -5.05 -5.93 15.26
N ASP A 71 -6.32 -5.89 14.84
CA ASP A 71 -6.82 -6.71 13.72
C ASP A 71 -6.09 -6.39 12.40
N ARG A 72 -5.86 -5.11 12.11
CA ARG A 72 -5.09 -4.71 10.91
C ARG A 72 -3.67 -5.24 10.95
N MET A 73 -3.00 -5.15 12.09
CA MET A 73 -1.65 -5.65 12.27
C MET A 73 -1.58 -7.19 12.15
N LEU A 74 -2.59 -7.91 12.65
CA LEU A 74 -2.72 -9.35 12.42
C LEU A 74 -2.79 -9.70 10.93
N ARG A 75 -3.60 -8.96 10.18
CA ARG A 75 -3.73 -9.14 8.72
C ARG A 75 -2.39 -8.88 8.03
N SER A 76 -1.65 -7.85 8.44
CA SER A 76 -0.35 -7.55 7.85
C SER A 76 0.68 -8.65 8.09
N PHE A 77 0.66 -9.31 9.25
CA PHE A 77 1.51 -10.48 9.49
C PHE A 77 1.12 -11.67 8.63
N SER A 78 -0.17 -11.90 8.41
CA SER A 78 -0.65 -12.88 7.44
C SER A 78 -0.14 -12.55 6.03
N ASP A 79 -0.20 -11.27 5.62
CA ASP A 79 0.24 -10.83 4.30
C ASP A 79 1.76 -10.96 4.11
N LEU A 80 2.54 -10.59 5.13
CA LEU A 80 4.00 -10.82 5.16
C LEU A 80 4.32 -12.32 5.11
N LYS A 81 3.59 -13.18 5.84
CA LYS A 81 3.80 -14.64 5.79
C LYS A 81 3.58 -15.17 4.39
N LYS A 82 2.47 -14.77 3.74
CA LYS A 82 2.12 -15.20 2.38
C LYS A 82 3.14 -14.75 1.35
N ALA A 83 3.83 -13.64 1.60
CA ALA A 83 4.94 -13.15 0.78
C ALA A 83 6.31 -13.70 1.21
N GLU A 84 6.37 -14.61 2.19
CA GLU A 84 7.61 -15.15 2.78
C GLU A 84 8.53 -14.07 3.40
N LEU A 85 7.96 -12.93 3.81
CA LEU A 85 8.65 -11.79 4.40
C LEU A 85 8.49 -11.69 5.92
N LEU A 86 7.84 -12.67 6.57
CA LEU A 86 7.63 -12.61 8.02
C LEU A 86 8.89 -13.06 8.79
N THR A 87 9.90 -12.21 8.80
CA THR A 87 11.12 -12.36 9.60
C THR A 87 10.97 -11.68 10.95
N GLN A 88 11.86 -12.00 11.90
CA GLN A 88 11.89 -11.32 13.19
C GLN A 88 12.10 -9.81 13.05
N GLU A 89 12.95 -9.39 12.09
CA GLU A 89 13.21 -7.99 11.79
C GLU A 89 11.96 -7.27 11.27
N ASN A 90 11.32 -7.82 10.22
CA ASN A 90 10.12 -7.21 9.63
C ASN A 90 8.95 -7.18 10.61
N PHE A 91 8.82 -8.22 11.45
CA PHE A 91 7.83 -8.23 12.52
C PHE A 91 8.11 -7.11 13.54
N THR A 92 9.35 -7.00 14.01
CA THR A 92 9.75 -5.99 15.00
C THR A 92 9.53 -4.59 14.44
N LEU A 93 9.85 -4.37 13.16
CA LEU A 93 9.58 -3.12 12.48
C LEU A 93 8.08 -2.84 12.44
N ALA A 94 7.26 -3.80 11.99
CA ALA A 94 5.83 -3.60 11.84
C ALA A 94 5.11 -3.31 13.16
N VAL A 95 5.48 -4.00 14.25
CA VAL A 95 4.92 -3.76 15.60
C VAL A 95 5.31 -2.40 16.16
N ASN A 96 6.56 -1.99 15.97
CA ASN A 96 7.08 -0.74 16.53
C ASN A 96 6.93 0.46 15.58
N HIS A 97 6.29 0.27 14.43
CA HIS A 97 6.05 1.35 13.48
C HIS A 97 5.19 2.44 14.14
N PRO A 98 5.49 3.74 13.95
CA PRO A 98 4.72 4.83 14.56
C PRO A 98 3.23 4.84 14.18
N ASP A 99 2.91 4.36 12.98
CA ASP A 99 1.54 4.14 12.50
C ASP A 99 1.38 2.71 11.95
N PRO A 100 1.20 1.70 12.82
CA PRO A 100 1.17 0.30 12.41
C PRO A 100 -0.11 -0.02 11.62
N GLY A 101 -1.20 0.73 11.86
CA GLY A 101 -2.47 0.55 11.15
C GLY A 101 -2.37 0.96 9.68
N SER A 102 -1.73 2.09 9.39
CA SER A 102 -1.49 2.51 8.00
C SER A 102 -0.43 1.66 7.32
N LEU A 103 0.60 1.21 8.03
CA LEU A 103 1.58 0.25 7.49
C LEU A 103 0.88 -1.04 7.07
N ALA A 104 0.06 -1.61 7.95
CA ALA A 104 -0.71 -2.81 7.65
C ALA A 104 -1.58 -2.67 6.39
N LEU A 105 -2.24 -1.52 6.23
CA LEU A 105 -3.08 -1.26 5.07
C LEU A 105 -2.27 -1.14 3.76
N ALA A 106 -1.09 -0.52 3.81
CA ALA A 106 -0.21 -0.44 2.65
C ALA A 106 0.27 -1.83 2.21
N LEU A 107 0.69 -2.66 3.17
CA LEU A 107 1.11 -4.04 2.92
C LEU A 107 -0.02 -4.88 2.31
N PHE A 108 -1.26 -4.68 2.77
CA PHE A 108 -2.44 -5.32 2.19
C PHE A 108 -2.62 -4.97 0.70
N TYR A 109 -2.49 -3.69 0.32
CA TYR A 109 -2.60 -3.25 -1.08
C TYR A 109 -1.47 -3.80 -1.95
N LEU A 110 -0.22 -3.72 -1.49
CA LEU A 110 0.92 -4.28 -2.20
C LEU A 110 0.75 -5.80 -2.41
N ARG A 111 0.29 -6.53 -1.39
CA ARG A 111 0.01 -7.97 -1.51
C ARG A 111 -1.18 -8.24 -2.43
N LYS A 112 -2.23 -7.42 -2.40
CA LYS A 112 -3.40 -7.54 -3.30
C LYS A 112 -2.99 -7.40 -4.77
N ALA A 113 -2.03 -6.51 -5.04
CA ALA A 113 -1.43 -6.30 -6.34
C ALA A 113 -0.30 -7.29 -6.68
N SER A 114 0.04 -8.24 -5.79
CA SER A 114 1.15 -9.18 -5.96
C SER A 114 2.52 -8.52 -6.14
N ILE A 115 2.73 -7.36 -5.51
CA ILE A 115 3.98 -6.60 -5.54
C ILE A 115 4.59 -6.42 -4.14
N LEU A 116 4.15 -7.19 -3.14
CA LEU A 116 4.77 -7.15 -1.81
C LEU A 116 6.12 -7.87 -1.84
N THR A 117 7.21 -7.10 -1.96
CA THR A 117 8.61 -7.56 -1.91
C THR A 117 9.31 -6.95 -0.71
N GLN A 118 10.49 -7.46 -0.33
CA GLN A 118 11.28 -6.86 0.75
C GLN A 118 11.63 -5.39 0.46
N ALA A 119 11.96 -5.05 -0.79
CA ALA A 119 12.24 -3.67 -1.17
C ALA A 119 11.02 -2.75 -0.99
N ASN A 120 9.84 -3.20 -1.43
CA ASN A 120 8.61 -2.41 -1.28
C ASN A 120 8.16 -2.33 0.18
N PHE A 121 8.35 -3.41 0.97
CA PHE A 121 8.14 -3.38 2.42
C PHE A 121 8.99 -2.28 3.08
N THR A 122 10.30 -2.27 2.82
CA THR A 122 11.21 -1.27 3.38
C THR A 122 10.86 0.15 2.93
N LEU A 123 10.45 0.34 1.66
CA LEU A 123 10.01 1.65 1.17
C LEU A 123 8.78 2.16 1.92
N VAL A 124 7.75 1.32 2.07
CA VAL A 124 6.52 1.68 2.80
C VAL A 124 6.83 1.91 4.29
N ALA A 125 7.58 1.00 4.91
CA ALA A 125 7.97 1.07 6.32
C ALA A 125 8.70 2.37 6.71
N ASN A 126 9.37 3.01 5.75
CA ASN A 126 10.09 4.27 5.97
C ASN A 126 9.37 5.47 5.35
N HIS A 127 8.17 5.29 4.81
CA HIS A 127 7.46 6.35 4.13
C HIS A 127 6.91 7.37 5.15
N PRO A 128 7.19 8.68 4.98
CA PRO A 128 6.87 9.69 5.99
C PRO A 128 5.37 9.91 6.20
N ASP A 129 4.55 9.58 5.20
CA ASP A 129 3.09 9.76 5.25
C ASP A 129 2.36 8.57 4.64
N LEU A 130 2.11 7.56 5.47
CA LEU A 130 1.43 6.35 5.03
C LEU A 130 -0.06 6.55 4.74
N GLN A 131 -0.71 7.54 5.37
CA GLN A 131 -2.14 7.76 5.15
C GLN A 131 -2.40 8.27 3.73
N ARG A 132 -1.58 9.22 3.26
CA ARG A 132 -1.67 9.71 1.88
C ARG A 132 -1.26 8.65 0.87
N LEU A 133 -0.17 7.92 1.13
CA LEU A 133 0.25 6.81 0.27
C LEU A 133 -0.88 5.78 0.14
N ASN A 134 -1.50 5.37 1.25
CA ASN A 134 -2.61 4.40 1.26
C ASN A 134 -3.80 4.83 0.42
N SER A 135 -4.12 6.13 0.37
CA SER A 135 -5.22 6.64 -0.44
C SER A 135 -4.95 6.42 -1.93
N VAL A 136 -3.72 6.70 -2.38
CA VAL A 136 -3.34 6.47 -3.77
C VAL A 136 -3.20 4.98 -4.08
N LEU A 137 -2.62 4.19 -3.16
CA LEU A 137 -2.54 2.73 -3.31
C LEU A 137 -3.93 2.10 -3.43
N PHE A 138 -4.92 2.58 -2.67
CA PHE A 138 -6.31 2.14 -2.80
C PHE A 138 -6.84 2.40 -4.21
N ASP A 139 -6.75 3.64 -4.70
CA ASP A 139 -7.27 4.05 -6.01
C ASP A 139 -6.61 3.24 -7.15
N LEU A 140 -5.29 3.05 -7.09
CA LEU A 140 -4.54 2.25 -8.07
C LEU A 140 -4.87 0.76 -7.99
N THR A 141 -5.06 0.22 -6.77
CA THR A 141 -5.41 -1.20 -6.57
C THR A 141 -6.80 -1.50 -7.08
N ASP A 142 -7.77 -0.63 -6.80
CA ASP A 142 -9.17 -0.85 -7.20
C ASP A 142 -9.36 -0.67 -8.71
N SER A 143 -8.58 0.21 -9.31
CA SER A 143 -8.47 0.36 -10.77
C SER A 143 -7.62 -0.72 -11.46
N ARG A 144 -7.03 -1.64 -10.68
CA ARG A 144 -6.16 -2.73 -11.15
C ARG A 144 -4.93 -2.27 -11.94
N ILE A 145 -4.39 -1.09 -11.59
CA ILE A 145 -3.17 -0.54 -12.19
C ILE A 145 -2.03 -0.39 -11.16
N LEU A 146 -2.19 -0.89 -9.93
CA LEU A 146 -1.06 -0.97 -9.01
C LEU A 146 -0.10 -2.09 -9.47
N THR A 147 0.95 -1.72 -10.19
CA THR A 147 2.02 -2.61 -10.66
C THR A 147 3.36 -2.24 -10.00
N GLN A 148 4.38 -3.08 -10.15
CA GLN A 148 5.72 -2.79 -9.62
C GLN A 148 6.28 -1.48 -10.22
N GLU A 149 6.04 -1.27 -11.52
CA GLU A 149 6.46 -0.06 -12.23
C GLU A 149 5.72 1.18 -11.73
N ASN A 150 4.40 1.11 -11.58
CA ASN A 150 3.61 2.25 -11.13
C ASN A 150 3.85 2.58 -9.66
N PHE A 151 4.11 1.58 -8.82
CA PHE A 151 4.54 1.80 -7.45
C PHE A 151 5.91 2.50 -7.41
N ALA A 152 6.87 2.04 -8.22
CA ALA A 152 8.19 2.68 -8.31
C ALA A 152 8.08 4.15 -8.76
N LYS A 153 7.26 4.45 -9.78
CA LYS A 153 6.94 5.83 -10.21
C LYS A 153 6.34 6.63 -9.05
N LEU A 154 5.35 6.10 -8.34
CA LEU A 154 4.68 6.80 -7.24
C LEU A 154 5.64 7.17 -6.10
N THR A 155 6.58 6.29 -5.78
CA THR A 155 7.55 6.48 -4.69
C THR A 155 8.84 7.17 -5.11
N ALA A 156 8.99 7.50 -6.39
CA ALA A 156 10.20 8.14 -6.87
C ALA A 156 10.30 9.59 -6.32
N PRO A 157 11.51 10.08 -5.98
CA PRO A 157 11.67 11.42 -5.38
C PRO A 157 11.11 12.56 -6.24
N ASN A 158 11.16 12.43 -7.57
CA ASN A 158 10.63 13.39 -8.54
C ASN A 158 9.09 13.40 -8.65
N HIS A 159 8.40 12.41 -8.08
CA HIS A 159 6.96 12.26 -8.20
C HIS A 159 6.22 12.40 -6.85
N THR A 160 6.90 12.90 -5.82
CA THR A 160 6.32 13.10 -4.48
C THR A 160 5.07 13.99 -4.47
N VAL A 161 4.91 14.87 -5.46
CA VAL A 161 3.69 15.66 -5.64
C VAL A 161 2.44 14.79 -5.87
N LEU A 162 2.57 13.61 -6.47
CA LEU A 162 1.45 12.69 -6.70
C LEU A 162 0.82 12.21 -5.39
N ILE A 163 1.59 12.09 -4.32
CA ILE A 163 1.14 11.68 -2.98
C ILE A 163 0.90 12.86 -2.04
N SER A 164 1.00 14.10 -2.53
CA SER A 164 0.75 15.30 -1.72
C SER A 164 -0.73 15.48 -1.38
N GLU A 165 -0.99 16.20 -0.27
CA GLU A 165 -2.35 16.60 0.11
C GLU A 165 -3.07 17.35 -1.00
N GLU A 166 -2.34 18.24 -1.67
CA GLU A 166 -2.90 19.08 -2.71
C GLU A 166 -3.31 18.25 -3.92
N SER A 167 -2.46 17.31 -4.37
CA SER A 167 -2.81 16.36 -5.42
C SER A 167 -4.00 15.48 -5.00
N ARG A 168 -4.05 15.01 -3.75
CA ARG A 168 -5.20 14.23 -3.25
C ARG A 168 -6.50 15.01 -3.40
N ARG A 169 -6.52 16.26 -2.94
CA ARG A 169 -7.72 17.13 -2.95
C ARG A 169 -8.10 17.58 -4.35
N LEU A 170 -7.14 17.96 -5.18
CA LEU A 170 -7.42 18.59 -6.48
C LEU A 170 -7.51 17.59 -7.63
N ILE A 171 -6.83 16.45 -7.53
CA ILE A 171 -6.65 15.50 -8.62
C ILE A 171 -7.34 14.19 -8.29
N TRP A 172 -6.80 13.41 -7.35
CA TRP A 172 -7.26 12.03 -7.11
C TRP A 172 -8.73 11.94 -6.70
N SER A 173 -9.20 12.81 -5.80
CA SER A 173 -10.60 12.81 -5.37
C SER A 173 -11.61 13.15 -6.49
N ARG A 174 -11.12 13.66 -7.62
CA ARG A 174 -11.94 14.11 -8.76
C ARG A 174 -11.86 13.18 -9.96
N ILE A 175 -10.98 12.19 -9.96
CA ILE A 175 -10.92 11.17 -11.02
C ILE A 175 -11.93 10.08 -10.64
N PRO A 176 -13.03 9.91 -11.39
CA PRO A 176 -13.88 8.73 -11.20
C PRO A 176 -13.05 7.48 -11.39
N LEU A 177 -13.17 6.52 -10.47
CA LEU A 177 -12.34 5.31 -10.49
C LEU A 177 -12.39 4.56 -11.83
N ALA A 178 -13.57 4.51 -12.47
CA ALA A 178 -13.74 3.89 -13.78
C ALA A 178 -12.91 4.55 -14.91
N LEU A 179 -12.44 5.77 -14.70
CA LEU A 179 -11.58 6.49 -15.64
C LEU A 179 -10.09 6.34 -15.31
N LEU A 180 -9.72 5.85 -14.12
CA LEU A 180 -8.31 5.73 -13.72
C LEU A 180 -7.64 4.55 -14.44
N THR A 181 -7.30 4.76 -15.70
CA THR A 181 -6.61 3.79 -16.56
C THR A 181 -5.10 3.98 -16.52
N GLN A 182 -4.34 2.99 -17.01
CA GLN A 182 -2.88 3.09 -17.14
C GLN A 182 -2.47 4.34 -17.94
N ALA A 183 -3.11 4.59 -19.08
CA ALA A 183 -2.78 5.72 -19.95
C ALA A 183 -2.99 7.09 -19.26
N TYR A 184 -3.96 7.18 -18.35
CA TYR A 184 -4.17 8.41 -17.59
C TYR A 184 -3.20 8.52 -16.43
N PHE A 185 -2.88 7.42 -15.76
CA PHE A 185 -1.83 7.40 -14.75
C PHE A 185 -0.48 7.85 -15.32
N ASP A 186 -0.08 7.35 -16.49
CA ASP A 186 1.17 7.77 -17.15
C ASP A 186 1.19 9.28 -17.47
N ARG A 187 0.03 9.85 -17.84
CA ARG A 187 -0.07 11.31 -18.03
C ARG A 187 0.05 12.10 -16.74
N LEU A 188 -0.49 11.58 -15.63
CA LEU A 188 -0.30 12.19 -14.31
C LEU A 188 1.18 12.15 -13.90
N VAL A 189 1.86 11.03 -14.16
CA VAL A 189 3.31 10.88 -13.90
C VAL A 189 4.10 11.91 -14.71
N ILE A 190 3.85 12.04 -16.02
CA ILE A 190 4.52 13.06 -16.86
C ILE A 190 4.23 14.48 -16.34
N ALA A 191 2.97 14.79 -16.01
CA ALA A 191 2.59 16.11 -15.51
C ALA A 191 3.22 16.44 -14.15
N SER A 192 3.53 15.43 -13.33
CA SER A 192 4.18 15.63 -12.04
C SER A 192 5.64 16.09 -12.15
N GLU A 193 6.25 15.99 -13.33
CA GLU A 193 7.61 16.46 -13.62
C GLU A 193 7.66 17.91 -14.13
N ASP A 194 6.49 18.55 -14.32
CA ASP A 194 6.42 19.93 -14.79
C ASP A 194 6.99 20.92 -13.74
N ALA A 195 7.42 22.10 -14.18
CA ALA A 195 7.86 23.17 -13.29
C ALA A 195 6.76 23.63 -12.32
N TYR A 196 5.48 23.50 -12.73
CA TYR A 196 4.29 23.77 -11.94
C TYR A 196 3.38 22.52 -11.89
N PRO A 197 3.80 21.47 -11.15
CA PRO A 197 3.24 20.14 -11.30
C PRO A 197 1.75 20.07 -10.94
N ILE A 198 1.29 20.84 -9.94
CA ILE A 198 -0.14 20.88 -9.59
C ILE A 198 -0.98 21.47 -10.73
N VAL A 199 -0.51 22.52 -11.39
CA VAL A 199 -1.21 23.12 -12.53
C VAL A 199 -1.26 22.13 -13.70
N ALA A 200 -0.13 21.48 -14.01
CA ALA A 200 -0.06 20.47 -15.05
C ALA A 200 -0.98 19.27 -14.77
N LEU A 201 -1.03 18.79 -13.53
CA LEU A 201 -1.92 17.71 -13.11
C LEU A 201 -3.40 18.10 -13.28
N GLN A 202 -3.76 19.34 -12.93
CA GLN A 202 -5.13 19.84 -13.14
C GLN A 202 -5.51 19.87 -14.62
N ILE A 203 -4.59 20.31 -15.49
CA ILE A 203 -4.80 20.28 -16.95
C ILE A 203 -5.07 18.85 -17.42
N VAL A 204 -4.28 17.87 -16.96
CA VAL A 204 -4.49 16.45 -17.28
C VAL A 204 -5.87 15.98 -16.79
N LEU A 205 -6.26 16.33 -15.56
CA LEU A 205 -7.59 16.00 -15.02
C LEU A 205 -8.71 16.57 -15.91
N TYR A 206 -8.65 17.85 -16.29
CA TYR A 206 -9.68 18.45 -17.14
C TYR A 206 -9.75 17.77 -18.51
N GLN A 207 -8.61 17.40 -19.07
CA GLN A 207 -8.56 16.65 -20.33
C GLN A 207 -9.18 15.25 -20.18
N ILE A 208 -8.94 14.54 -19.07
CA ILE A 208 -9.56 13.24 -18.78
C ILE A 208 -11.09 13.37 -18.71
N LEU A 209 -11.58 14.35 -17.96
CA LEU A 209 -13.01 14.58 -17.77
C LEU A 209 -13.70 15.00 -19.07
N ALA A 210 -13.07 15.89 -19.85
CA ALA A 210 -13.59 16.33 -21.15
C ALA A 210 -13.67 15.16 -22.15
N SER A 211 -12.62 14.35 -22.26
CA SER A 211 -12.62 13.17 -23.14
C SER A 211 -13.72 12.17 -22.76
N ASN A 212 -13.94 11.95 -21.46
CA ASN A 212 -15.02 11.08 -21.01
C ASN A 212 -16.41 11.66 -21.34
N LEU A 213 -16.62 12.96 -21.13
CA LEU A 213 -17.89 13.61 -21.45
C LEU A 213 -18.21 13.49 -22.96
N MET A 214 -17.23 13.72 -23.82
CA MET A 214 -17.40 13.59 -25.27
C MET A 214 -17.77 12.16 -25.69
N ASN A 215 -17.13 11.16 -25.07
CA ASN A 215 -17.46 9.75 -25.29
C ASN A 215 -18.89 9.41 -24.84
N VAL A 216 -19.32 9.90 -23.67
CA VAL A 216 -20.68 9.69 -23.15
C VAL A 216 -21.75 10.34 -24.04
N LEU A 217 -21.45 11.52 -24.59
CA LEU A 217 -22.36 12.23 -25.50
C LEU A 217 -22.39 11.65 -26.92
N GLY A 218 -21.58 10.62 -27.22
CA GLY A 218 -21.47 10.07 -28.57
C GLY A 218 -20.87 11.05 -29.58
N VAL A 219 -20.28 12.14 -29.11
CA VAL A 219 -19.63 13.14 -29.97
C VAL A 219 -18.19 12.67 -30.18
N HIS A 220 -17.99 11.83 -31.18
CA HIS A 220 -16.64 11.50 -31.61
C HIS A 220 -16.00 12.77 -32.19
N PRO A 221 -14.81 13.18 -31.71
CA PRO A 221 -14.07 14.28 -32.29
C PRO A 221 -13.49 13.81 -33.63
N GLY A 222 -14.35 13.71 -34.64
CA GLY A 222 -13.95 13.58 -36.02
C GLY A 222 -13.07 14.78 -36.35
N HIS A 223 -11.80 14.50 -36.68
CA HIS A 223 -10.82 15.40 -37.27
C HIS A 223 -9.88 16.24 -36.37
N ALA A 224 -10.05 16.31 -35.05
CA ALA A 224 -9.10 17.10 -34.22
C ALA A 224 -7.90 16.28 -33.66
N VAL A 225 -8.07 14.98 -33.41
CA VAL A 225 -7.07 14.15 -32.70
C VAL A 225 -5.84 13.84 -33.56
N PHE A 226 -5.98 13.83 -34.89
CA PHE A 226 -4.86 13.58 -35.81
C PHE A 226 -3.74 14.62 -35.64
N ASN A 227 -4.09 15.87 -35.30
CA ASN A 227 -3.11 16.94 -35.13
C ASN A 227 -2.39 16.88 -33.76
N GLN A 228 -3.02 16.36 -32.70
CA GLN A 228 -2.38 16.26 -31.38
C GLN A 228 -1.33 15.15 -31.30
N ALA A 229 -1.61 13.99 -31.91
CA ALA A 229 -0.62 12.91 -32.02
C ALA A 229 0.57 13.32 -32.92
N GLN A 230 0.32 14.15 -33.94
CA GLN A 230 1.37 14.72 -34.78
C GLN A 230 2.19 15.76 -34.01
N SER A 231 1.57 16.61 -33.18
CA SER A 231 2.29 17.58 -32.34
C SER A 231 3.17 16.95 -31.26
N THR A 232 2.73 15.87 -30.61
CA THR A 232 3.57 15.15 -29.63
C THR A 232 4.76 14.45 -30.29
N HIS A 233 4.60 13.94 -31.52
CA HIS A 233 5.70 13.39 -32.31
C HIS A 233 6.73 14.48 -32.67
N THR A 234 6.31 15.67 -33.10
CA THR A 234 7.25 16.78 -33.40
C THR A 234 7.99 17.27 -32.16
N ALA A 235 7.32 17.35 -31.00
CA ALA A 235 7.96 17.75 -29.75
C ALA A 235 9.00 16.74 -29.25
N SER A 236 8.73 15.43 -29.38
CA SER A 236 9.67 14.36 -29.02
C SER A 236 10.91 14.37 -29.94
N VAL A 237 10.72 14.57 -31.25
CA VAL A 237 11.83 14.69 -32.21
C VAL A 237 12.68 15.93 -31.90
N HIS A 238 12.09 17.08 -31.59
CA HIS A 238 12.87 18.26 -31.22
C HIS A 238 13.68 18.06 -29.94
N ARG A 239 13.12 17.41 -28.90
CA ARG A 239 13.87 17.10 -27.67
C ARG A 239 15.05 16.16 -27.94
N SER A 240 14.83 15.10 -28.73
CA SER A 240 15.89 14.16 -29.14
C SER A 240 17.01 14.86 -29.92
N VAL A 241 16.67 15.74 -30.86
CA VAL A 241 17.67 16.46 -31.67
C VAL A 241 18.44 17.48 -30.83
N SER A 242 17.79 18.18 -29.90
CA SER A 242 18.46 19.11 -28.98
C SER A 242 19.42 18.39 -28.02
N GLU A 243 19.04 17.22 -27.50
CA GLU A 243 19.92 16.40 -26.64
C GLU A 243 21.15 15.86 -27.39
N SER A 244 21.01 15.55 -28.69
CA SER A 244 22.14 15.15 -29.53
C SER A 244 23.07 16.33 -29.87
N ALA A 245 22.53 17.53 -30.07
CA ALA A 245 23.32 18.73 -30.40
C ALA A 245 24.18 19.24 -29.23
N VAL A 246 23.75 18.99 -27.98
CA VAL A 246 24.52 19.36 -26.77
C VAL A 246 25.68 18.40 -26.50
N ARG A 247 25.70 17.22 -27.13
CA ARG A 247 26.75 16.20 -26.95
C ARG A 247 27.89 16.26 -27.98
N LEU A 248 27.85 17.22 -28.92
CA LEU A 248 28.91 17.51 -29.89
C LEU A 248 29.66 18.77 -29.48
#